data_AF-A0A1C4KH76-F1
#
_entry.id   AF-A0A1C4KH76-F1
#
_cell.length_a   1.000
_cell.length_b   1.000
_cell.length_c   1.000
_cell.angle_alpha   90.00
_cell.angle_beta   90.00
_cell.angle_gamma   90.00
#
_symmetry.space_group_name_H-M   'P 1'
#
loop_
_entity.id
_entity.type
_entity.pdbx_description
1 polymer ?
#
loop_
_entity_poly.entity_id
_entity_poly.type
_entity_poly.pdbx_seq_one_letter_code
_entity_poly.pdbx_strand_id
1 'polypeptide(L)'
;MGSRLLNIQRRAAEHGRLRTGYTQGNRPVRSATWVVTSHSEEHVRAAAELWGGEVEQWTPLNSNITQWRVITKASSIEALITPGDPLNQYNEMWSAGGCQRRCDGETELLSRQACLCARQFGEDWHTQPKGRVCSATSRFNVMLPDLSGMGMWRAETHSFYAASEWGGMVDMVLAGTDGKGFVPVTLRIEPRQVVREGNTKKFPVVVVELRGVTPRQALAGPMSTAMALDPSGTRAVAAIEAPRPDYLAMAEGALTSDDVRDIWMQAQDAKHVHFRGEDELSKQLMTIAARKDQEATAARKPGPAEPDEDGAYPAEVVDEPPPTTWPAVAQVGSGK
;
A
#
# COMPACT_ATOMS: atom_id res chain seq x y z
N MET A 1 26.11 20.40 2.04
CA MET A 1 26.15 19.03 1.49
C MET A 1 27.59 18.52 1.67
N GLY A 2 27.81 17.41 2.37
CA GLY A 2 29.18 16.94 2.67
C GLY A 2 29.92 16.48 1.42
N SER A 3 31.22 16.74 1.34
CA SER A 3 32.06 16.22 0.25
C SER A 3 32.10 14.68 0.28
N ARG A 4 32.21 14.08 -0.90
CA ARG A 4 32.24 12.63 -1.11
C ARG A 4 33.35 12.30 -2.11
N LEU A 5 33.95 11.12 -1.98
CA LEU A 5 34.90 10.62 -2.96
C LEU A 5 34.18 10.42 -4.31
N LEU A 6 34.78 10.96 -5.38
CA LEU A 6 34.24 10.91 -6.75
C LEU A 6 34.85 9.78 -7.58
N ASN A 7 36.02 9.28 -7.18
CA ASN A 7 36.79 8.25 -7.87
C ASN A 7 36.45 6.82 -7.42
N ILE A 8 35.43 6.64 -6.59
CA ILE A 8 35.00 5.32 -6.09
C ILE A 8 33.51 5.17 -6.38
N GLN A 9 33.14 4.00 -6.92
CA GLN A 9 31.74 3.66 -7.10
C GLN A 9 31.08 3.52 -5.72
N ARG A 10 30.07 4.37 -5.47
CA ARG A 10 29.28 4.32 -4.26
C ARG A 10 28.41 3.08 -4.28
N ARG A 11 28.42 2.32 -3.19
CA ARG A 11 27.61 1.11 -3.02
C ARG A 11 27.07 1.07 -1.60
N ALA A 12 25.80 0.72 -1.46
CA ALA A 12 25.23 0.36 -0.17
C ALA A 12 25.78 -1.02 0.27
N ALA A 13 25.78 -1.27 1.58
CA ALA A 13 26.26 -2.54 2.12
C ALA A 13 25.36 -3.70 1.66
N GLU A 14 25.97 -4.82 1.25
CA GLU A 14 25.25 -6.06 0.96
C GLU A 14 24.91 -6.76 2.28
N HIS A 15 23.63 -6.81 2.64
CA HIS A 15 23.15 -7.51 3.83
C HIS A 15 23.07 -9.02 3.63
N GLY A 16 22.83 -9.46 2.40
CA GLY A 16 22.78 -10.88 2.08
C GLY A 16 22.43 -11.17 0.62
N ARG A 17 22.17 -12.44 0.35
CA ARG A 17 21.83 -12.95 -0.98
C ARG A 17 20.55 -13.75 -0.96
N LEU A 18 19.75 -13.58 -2.01
CA LEU A 18 18.56 -14.36 -2.32
C LEU A 18 18.92 -15.35 -3.43
N ARG A 19 18.75 -16.65 -3.17
CA ARG A 19 19.16 -17.73 -4.07
C ARG A 19 17.98 -18.64 -4.39
N THR A 20 17.99 -19.26 -5.56
CA THR A 20 16.96 -20.22 -6.02
C THR A 20 17.42 -21.68 -5.92
N GLY A 21 18.42 -21.95 -5.10
CA GLY A 21 19.02 -23.27 -4.95
C GLY A 21 20.02 -23.29 -3.81
N TYR A 22 20.31 -24.50 -3.34
CA TYR A 22 21.22 -24.77 -2.23
C TYR A 22 22.06 -26.01 -2.55
N THR A 23 23.09 -26.26 -1.76
CA THR A 23 23.93 -27.45 -1.87
C THR A 23 23.57 -28.43 -0.76
N GLN A 24 23.28 -29.67 -1.12
CA GLN A 24 23.11 -30.78 -0.19
C GLN A 24 24.32 -31.71 -0.33
N GLY A 25 25.22 -31.69 0.66
CA GLY A 25 26.57 -32.23 0.50
C GLY A 25 27.29 -31.57 -0.68
N ASN A 26 27.83 -32.37 -1.60
CA ASN A 26 28.50 -31.88 -2.81
C ASN A 26 27.57 -31.78 -4.05
N ARG A 27 26.25 -31.89 -3.86
CA ARG A 27 25.28 -31.86 -4.97
C ARG A 27 24.48 -30.56 -4.95
N PRO A 28 24.40 -29.83 -6.08
CA PRO A 28 23.51 -28.67 -6.19
C PRO A 28 22.05 -29.12 -6.33
N VAL A 29 21.18 -28.52 -5.53
CA VAL A 29 19.74 -28.78 -5.49
C VAL A 29 19.00 -27.49 -5.85
N ARG A 30 17.99 -27.61 -6.71
CA ARG A 30 17.09 -26.49 -7.06
C ARG A 30 16.06 -26.33 -5.96
N SER A 31 15.81 -25.08 -5.55
CA SER A 31 14.77 -24.78 -4.57
C SER A 31 13.51 -24.25 -5.28
N ALA A 32 12.34 -24.67 -4.81
CA ALA A 32 11.05 -24.09 -5.23
C ALA A 32 10.73 -22.79 -4.47
N THR A 33 11.39 -22.57 -3.33
CA THR A 33 11.27 -21.40 -2.46
C THR A 33 12.60 -20.67 -2.33
N TRP A 34 12.57 -19.49 -1.74
CA TRP A 34 13.78 -18.68 -1.59
C TRP A 34 14.75 -19.28 -0.57
N VAL A 35 16.04 -19.19 -0.89
CA VAL A 35 17.12 -19.49 0.03
C VAL A 35 17.80 -18.17 0.38
N VAL A 36 17.61 -17.71 1.60
CA VAL A 36 18.14 -16.44 2.11
C VAL A 36 19.43 -16.72 2.85
N THR A 37 20.50 -16.00 2.53
CA THR A 37 21.83 -16.17 3.14
C THR A 37 22.42 -14.84 3.55
N SER A 38 23.03 -14.76 4.73
CA SER A 38 23.64 -13.53 5.28
C SER A 38 24.76 -13.89 6.27
N HIS A 39 25.69 -12.96 6.52
CA HIS A 39 26.67 -13.09 7.60
C HIS A 39 26.05 -12.77 8.98
N SER A 40 25.01 -11.94 9.01
CA SER A 40 24.23 -11.63 10.21
C SER A 40 23.17 -12.71 10.44
N GLU A 41 23.22 -13.33 11.62
CA GLU A 41 22.18 -14.27 12.10
C GLU A 41 20.82 -13.57 12.22
N GLU A 42 20.81 -12.33 12.70
CA GLU A 42 19.60 -11.54 12.92
C GLU A 42 18.79 -11.38 11.63
N HIS A 43 19.45 -11.03 10.52
CA HIS A 43 18.76 -10.90 9.23
C HIS A 43 18.14 -12.22 8.77
N VAL A 44 18.82 -13.35 9.00
CA VAL A 44 18.32 -14.68 8.60
C VAL A 44 17.17 -15.11 9.50
N ARG A 45 17.22 -14.78 10.79
CA ARG A 45 16.13 -15.05 11.74
C ARG A 45 14.89 -14.21 11.41
N ALA A 46 15.05 -12.93 11.10
CA ALA A 46 13.95 -12.08 10.64
C ALA A 46 13.33 -12.60 9.34
N ALA A 47 14.17 -13.05 8.39
CA ALA A 47 13.68 -13.68 7.17
C ALA A 47 12.91 -14.99 7.43
N ALA A 48 13.35 -15.79 8.40
CA ALA A 48 12.66 -17.01 8.82
C ALA A 48 11.32 -16.71 9.51
N GLU A 49 11.22 -15.63 10.26
CA GLU A 49 9.96 -15.18 10.88
C GLU A 49 8.95 -14.73 9.82
N LEU A 50 9.39 -13.92 8.84
CA LEU A 50 8.52 -13.40 7.78
C LEU A 50 8.09 -14.48 6.77
N TRP A 51 9.00 -15.35 6.35
CA TRP A 51 8.78 -16.27 5.23
C TRP A 51 8.80 -17.75 5.64
N GLY A 52 8.89 -18.04 6.93
CA GLY A 52 9.04 -19.38 7.47
C GLY A 52 10.40 -20.01 7.13
N GLY A 53 10.62 -21.21 7.68
CA GLY A 53 11.84 -21.98 7.46
C GLY A 53 12.62 -22.17 8.76
N GLU A 54 13.71 -22.93 8.68
CA GLU A 54 14.62 -23.15 9.81
C GLU A 54 15.95 -22.46 9.53
N VAL A 55 16.42 -21.69 10.53
CA VAL A 55 17.71 -21.01 10.48
C VAL A 55 18.80 -22.03 10.78
N GLU A 56 19.79 -22.10 9.93
CA GLU A 56 20.96 -22.95 10.12
C GLU A 56 22.26 -22.19 9.86
N GLN A 57 23.29 -22.57 10.59
CA GLN A 57 24.65 -22.14 10.30
C GLN A 57 25.18 -22.98 9.13
N TRP A 58 25.70 -22.33 8.11
CA TRP A 58 26.06 -22.97 6.85
C TRP A 58 27.30 -22.32 6.24
N THR A 59 28.19 -23.14 5.70
CA THR A 59 29.37 -22.66 4.96
C THR A 59 29.17 -22.89 3.46
N PRO A 60 29.25 -21.85 2.62
CA PRO A 60 29.18 -22.00 1.17
C PRO A 60 30.24 -22.96 0.63
N LEU A 61 29.89 -23.74 -0.38
CA LEU A 61 30.85 -24.58 -1.09
C LEU A 61 31.98 -23.70 -1.65
N ASN A 62 33.23 -24.12 -1.46
CA ASN A 62 34.45 -23.38 -1.83
C ASN A 62 34.63 -22.05 -1.08
N SER A 63 34.05 -21.91 0.12
CA SER A 63 34.30 -20.81 1.05
C SER A 63 34.78 -21.36 2.38
N ASN A 64 35.65 -20.59 3.06
CA ASN A 64 36.05 -20.85 4.45
C ASN A 64 35.31 -19.94 5.45
N ILE A 65 34.38 -19.12 4.96
CA ILE A 65 33.64 -18.17 5.77
C ILE A 65 32.26 -18.75 6.05
N THR A 66 32.01 -19.02 7.33
CA THR A 66 30.71 -19.47 7.81
C THR A 66 29.68 -18.35 7.72
N GLN A 67 28.47 -18.70 7.30
CA GLN A 67 27.33 -17.81 7.15
C GLN A 67 26.08 -18.42 7.81
N TRP A 68 24.99 -17.68 7.79
CA TRP A 68 23.67 -18.14 8.17
C TRP A 68 22.80 -18.30 6.93
N ARG A 69 21.92 -19.30 6.96
CA ARG A 69 20.99 -19.61 5.89
C ARG A 69 19.63 -19.96 6.44
N VAL A 70 18.58 -19.59 5.70
CA VAL A 70 17.24 -20.16 5.84
C VAL A 70 16.73 -20.56 4.47
N ILE A 71 16.18 -21.76 4.37
CA ILE A 71 15.37 -22.19 3.22
C ILE A 71 13.93 -21.84 3.60
N THR A 72 13.35 -20.85 2.93
CA THR A 72 12.05 -20.31 3.31
C THR A 72 10.90 -21.20 2.84
N LYS A 73 9.69 -20.95 3.34
CA LYS A 73 8.45 -21.54 2.81
C LYS A 73 7.86 -20.69 1.69
N ALA A 74 8.31 -19.45 1.52
CA ALA A 74 7.81 -18.52 0.53
C ALA A 74 8.51 -18.68 -0.85
N SER A 75 7.71 -18.80 -1.91
CA SER A 75 8.17 -18.70 -3.29
C SER A 75 8.19 -17.26 -3.81
N SER A 76 7.59 -16.31 -3.08
CA SER A 76 7.52 -14.90 -3.42
C SER A 76 8.04 -14.04 -2.27
N ILE A 77 8.86 -13.03 -2.60
CA ILE A 77 9.37 -12.03 -1.65
C ILE A 77 9.03 -10.65 -2.18
N GLU A 78 8.56 -9.78 -1.29
CA GLU A 78 8.30 -8.37 -1.59
C GLU A 78 9.59 -7.58 -1.41
N ALA A 79 9.86 -6.68 -2.34
CA ALA A 79 11.11 -5.94 -2.40
C ALA A 79 10.93 -4.56 -3.05
N LEU A 80 11.95 -3.74 -2.95
CA LEU A 80 12.03 -2.44 -3.61
C LEU A 80 13.23 -2.38 -4.53
N ILE A 81 13.01 -1.90 -5.75
CA ILE A 81 14.10 -1.43 -6.61
C ILE A 81 14.51 -0.04 -6.10
N THR A 82 15.81 0.14 -5.91
CA THR A 82 16.39 1.43 -5.50
C THR A 82 16.69 2.31 -6.71
N PRO A 83 16.79 3.65 -6.54
CA PRO A 83 17.23 4.54 -7.62
C PRO A 83 18.56 4.12 -8.26
N GLY A 84 18.68 4.35 -9.57
CA GLY A 84 19.78 3.88 -10.40
C GLY A 84 19.52 2.50 -11.00
N ASP A 85 20.53 1.95 -11.67
CA ASP A 85 20.43 0.62 -12.29
C ASP A 85 20.65 -0.50 -11.23
N PRO A 86 19.60 -1.29 -10.90
CA PRO A 86 19.69 -2.38 -9.94
C PRO A 86 20.33 -3.64 -10.52
N LEU A 87 20.48 -3.73 -11.84
CA LEU A 87 20.78 -4.96 -12.56
C LEU A 87 22.23 -4.98 -13.03
N ASN A 88 22.88 -6.11 -12.82
CA ASN A 88 24.24 -6.36 -13.29
C ASN A 88 24.29 -7.73 -13.96
N GLN A 89 24.53 -7.74 -15.27
CA GLN A 89 24.47 -8.96 -16.09
C GLN A 89 25.75 -9.15 -16.88
N TYR A 90 26.27 -10.38 -16.83
CA TYR A 90 27.39 -10.80 -17.66
C TYR A 90 27.29 -12.30 -17.97
N ASN A 91 27.80 -12.68 -19.13
CA ASN A 91 28.11 -14.06 -19.46
C ASN A 91 29.45 -14.44 -18.78
N GLU A 92 29.39 -15.23 -17.71
CA GLU A 92 30.55 -15.54 -16.88
C GLU A 92 30.92 -17.02 -16.90
N MET A 93 32.22 -17.31 -16.98
CA MET A 93 32.76 -18.65 -16.75
C MET A 93 33.57 -18.65 -15.46
N TRP A 94 33.14 -19.43 -14.48
CA TRP A 94 33.80 -19.57 -13.18
C TRP A 94 34.50 -20.91 -13.05
N SER A 95 35.66 -20.90 -12.43
CA SER A 95 36.44 -22.07 -12.01
C SER A 95 36.77 -21.96 -10.52
N ALA A 96 37.42 -22.98 -9.95
CA ALA A 96 37.95 -22.89 -8.58
C ALA A 96 38.95 -21.72 -8.40
N GLY A 97 39.67 -21.34 -9.45
CA GLY A 97 40.61 -20.20 -9.45
C GLY A 97 39.95 -18.83 -9.73
N GLY A 98 38.62 -18.75 -9.75
CA GLY A 98 37.89 -17.50 -9.99
C GLY A 98 37.29 -17.37 -11.39
N CYS A 99 36.93 -16.14 -11.75
CA CYS A 99 36.27 -15.78 -13.01
C CYS A 99 37.28 -15.86 -14.15
N GLN A 100 37.13 -16.89 -14.99
CA GLN A 100 38.00 -17.15 -16.14
C GLN A 100 37.62 -16.30 -17.36
N ARG A 101 36.32 -15.99 -17.50
CA ARG A 101 35.77 -15.19 -18.59
C ARG A 101 34.60 -14.38 -18.08
N ARG A 102 34.50 -13.13 -18.52
CA ARG A 102 33.34 -12.27 -18.32
C ARG A 102 33.06 -11.52 -19.60
N CYS A 103 31.86 -11.67 -20.15
CA CYS A 103 31.47 -11.04 -21.41
C CYS A 103 30.13 -10.31 -21.29
N ASP A 104 29.96 -9.19 -21.98
CA ASP A 104 28.70 -8.43 -22.07
C ASP A 104 27.76 -8.91 -23.20
N GLY A 105 28.22 -9.84 -24.03
CA GLY A 105 27.54 -10.36 -25.21
C GLY A 105 28.36 -10.16 -26.48
N GLU A 106 29.17 -9.10 -26.51
CA GLU A 106 29.98 -8.71 -27.67
C GLU A 106 31.48 -8.76 -27.35
N THR A 107 31.85 -8.30 -26.15
CA THR A 107 33.23 -8.16 -25.69
C THR A 107 33.47 -8.95 -24.41
N GLU A 108 34.57 -9.69 -24.37
CA GLU A 108 35.13 -10.32 -23.17
C GLU A 108 35.96 -9.28 -22.41
N LEU A 109 35.52 -8.92 -21.21
CA LEU A 109 35.96 -7.74 -20.45
C LEU A 109 37.33 -7.94 -19.76
N LEU A 110 37.78 -9.17 -19.54
CA LEU A 110 39.07 -9.42 -18.88
C LEU A 110 40.25 -9.28 -19.86
N SER A 111 40.09 -9.81 -21.06
CA SER A 111 41.08 -9.81 -22.15
C SER A 111 40.83 -8.73 -23.20
N ARG A 112 39.66 -8.08 -23.17
CA ARG A 112 39.19 -7.09 -24.15
C ARG A 112 39.14 -7.62 -25.59
N GLN A 113 38.82 -8.91 -25.74
CA GLN A 113 38.66 -9.59 -27.03
C GLN A 113 37.18 -9.85 -27.33
N ALA A 114 36.85 -10.26 -28.55
CA ALA A 114 35.48 -10.62 -28.90
C ALA A 114 34.94 -11.77 -28.03
N CYS A 115 33.63 -11.73 -27.73
CA CYS A 115 32.97 -12.72 -26.90
C CYS A 115 33.04 -14.12 -27.50
N LEU A 116 33.71 -15.05 -26.79
CA LEU A 116 33.99 -16.37 -27.33
C LEU A 116 32.74 -17.25 -27.49
N CYS A 117 31.76 -17.17 -26.59
CA CYS A 117 30.62 -18.08 -26.60
C CYS A 117 29.69 -17.82 -27.78
N ALA A 118 29.26 -16.57 -27.97
CA ALA A 118 28.43 -16.17 -29.10
C ALA A 118 29.17 -16.40 -30.43
N ARG A 119 30.46 -16.07 -30.50
CA ARG A 119 31.26 -16.28 -31.73
C ARG A 119 31.41 -17.74 -32.11
N GLN A 120 31.61 -18.64 -31.15
CA GLN A 120 31.86 -20.07 -31.43
C GLN A 120 30.58 -20.88 -31.63
N PHE A 121 29.49 -20.52 -30.95
CA PHE A 121 28.28 -21.34 -30.89
C PHE A 121 27.03 -20.62 -31.43
N GLY A 122 27.16 -19.38 -31.91
CA GLY A 122 26.04 -18.58 -32.41
C GLY A 122 25.09 -18.11 -31.29
N GLU A 123 23.87 -17.74 -31.68
CA GLU A 123 22.82 -17.24 -30.76
C GLU A 123 22.35 -18.31 -29.76
N ASP A 124 22.40 -19.58 -30.17
CA ASP A 124 22.02 -20.74 -29.36
C ASP A 124 23.13 -21.23 -28.42
N TRP A 125 24.17 -20.43 -28.18
CA TRP A 125 25.27 -20.79 -27.27
C TRP A 125 24.75 -21.23 -25.88
N HIS A 126 23.66 -20.63 -25.41
CA HIS A 126 23.05 -20.90 -24.12
C HIS A 126 22.44 -22.31 -23.99
N THR A 127 22.29 -23.02 -25.12
CA THR A 127 21.81 -24.41 -25.16
C THR A 127 22.92 -25.42 -24.88
N GLN A 128 24.18 -25.01 -24.98
CA GLN A 128 25.34 -25.87 -24.81
C GLN A 128 25.47 -26.39 -23.36
N PRO A 129 26.14 -27.54 -23.14
CA PRO A 129 26.33 -28.09 -21.81
C PRO A 129 27.02 -27.12 -20.85
N LYS A 130 26.59 -27.15 -19.57
CA LYS A 130 27.22 -26.38 -18.49
C LYS A 130 28.72 -26.69 -18.42
N GLY A 131 29.53 -25.64 -18.26
CA GLY A 131 30.99 -25.76 -18.20
C GLY A 131 31.69 -25.73 -19.56
N ARG A 132 30.98 -25.86 -20.68
CA ARG A 132 31.53 -25.63 -22.03
C ARG A 132 31.43 -24.17 -22.45
N VAL A 133 30.34 -23.52 -22.07
CA VAL A 133 30.05 -22.10 -22.33
C VAL A 133 29.91 -21.33 -21.02
N CYS A 134 29.97 -20.00 -21.13
CA CYS A 134 29.68 -19.10 -20.01
C CYS A 134 28.25 -19.32 -19.50
N SER A 135 27.96 -18.97 -18.26
CA SER A 135 26.59 -18.90 -17.73
C SER A 135 26.10 -17.46 -17.81
N ALA A 136 24.84 -17.25 -18.17
CA ALA A 136 24.19 -15.94 -18.10
C ALA A 136 23.94 -15.59 -16.64
N THR A 137 24.87 -14.87 -16.01
CA THR A 137 24.80 -14.52 -14.59
C THR A 137 24.17 -13.15 -14.43
N SER A 138 23.01 -13.12 -13.77
CA SER A 138 22.28 -11.90 -13.45
C SER A 138 22.27 -11.67 -11.94
N ARG A 139 22.59 -10.44 -11.56
CA ARG A 139 22.67 -9.97 -10.18
C ARG A 139 21.76 -8.78 -10.05
N PHE A 140 20.67 -8.95 -9.31
CA PHE A 140 19.65 -7.94 -9.12
C PHE A 140 19.67 -7.48 -7.67
N ASN A 141 20.00 -6.20 -7.46
CA ASN A 141 20.08 -5.61 -6.14
C ASN A 141 18.73 -4.99 -5.77
N VAL A 142 18.18 -5.44 -4.65
CA VAL A 142 16.91 -4.96 -4.12
C VAL A 142 17.04 -4.59 -2.65
N MET A 143 16.14 -3.76 -2.16
CA MET A 143 15.95 -3.52 -0.73
C MET A 143 14.76 -4.35 -0.24
N LEU A 144 14.86 -4.92 0.95
CA LEU A 144 13.79 -5.71 1.57
C LEU A 144 13.24 -4.87 2.73
N PRO A 145 12.09 -4.19 2.55
CA PRO A 145 11.62 -3.16 3.49
C PRO A 145 11.24 -3.71 4.86
N ASP A 146 10.83 -4.98 4.93
CA ASP A 146 10.38 -5.63 6.16
C ASP A 146 11.51 -6.30 6.95
N LEU A 147 12.73 -6.31 6.42
CA LEU A 147 13.91 -6.80 7.14
C LEU A 147 14.65 -5.66 7.83
N SER A 148 15.24 -5.96 8.99
CA SER A 148 16.08 -4.99 9.70
C SER A 148 17.31 -4.61 8.87
N GLY A 149 17.70 -3.33 8.96
CA GLY A 149 18.91 -2.79 8.33
C GLY A 149 18.66 -2.02 7.03
N MET A 150 19.43 -0.95 6.85
CA MET A 150 19.43 -0.15 5.62
C MET A 150 20.54 -0.66 4.69
N GLY A 151 20.20 -1.64 3.85
CA GLY A 151 21.16 -2.26 2.95
C GLY A 151 20.50 -3.00 1.79
N MET A 152 21.36 -3.58 0.95
CA MET A 152 20.94 -4.23 -0.29
C MET A 152 21.03 -5.75 -0.16
N TRP A 153 20.07 -6.40 -0.78
CA TRP A 153 20.02 -7.83 -0.97
C TRP A 153 20.24 -8.15 -2.44
N ARG A 154 21.11 -9.11 -2.73
CA ARG A 154 21.37 -9.52 -4.10
C ARG A 154 20.63 -10.81 -4.44
N ALA A 155 19.64 -10.72 -5.33
CA ALA A 155 19.11 -11.88 -6.01
C ALA A 155 20.06 -12.30 -7.13
N GLU A 156 20.45 -13.57 -7.16
CA GLU A 156 21.40 -14.10 -8.16
C GLU A 156 20.77 -15.28 -8.92
N THR A 157 20.84 -15.22 -10.24
CA THR A 157 20.42 -16.29 -11.14
C THR A 157 21.45 -16.53 -12.22
N HIS A 158 21.56 -17.79 -12.63
CA HIS A 158 22.40 -18.23 -13.77
C HIS A 158 21.56 -18.76 -14.93
N SER A 159 20.25 -18.46 -14.94
CA SER A 159 19.32 -18.88 -15.97
C SER A 159 19.34 -17.88 -17.12
N PHE A 160 19.55 -18.38 -18.34
CA PHE A 160 19.46 -17.56 -19.56
C PHE A 160 18.09 -16.89 -19.71
N TYR A 161 17.00 -17.63 -19.47
CA TYR A 161 15.64 -17.10 -19.58
C TYR A 161 15.33 -16.05 -18.51
N ALA A 162 15.83 -16.23 -17.28
CA ALA A 162 15.67 -15.21 -16.25
C ALA A 162 16.46 -13.95 -16.60
N ALA A 163 17.66 -14.12 -17.18
CA ALA A 163 18.49 -12.99 -17.59
C ALA A 163 17.79 -12.11 -18.64
N SER A 164 17.17 -12.72 -19.66
CA SER A 164 16.41 -11.97 -20.68
C SER A 164 15.19 -11.25 -20.10
N GLU A 165 14.45 -11.88 -19.18
CA GLU A 165 13.25 -11.29 -18.57
C GLU A 165 13.60 -10.11 -17.63
N TRP A 166 14.68 -10.24 -16.87
CA TRP A 166 15.12 -9.18 -15.95
C TRP A 166 15.56 -7.92 -16.69
N GLY A 167 16.29 -8.06 -17.80
CA GLY A 167 16.70 -6.91 -18.62
C GLY A 167 15.50 -6.10 -19.08
N GLY A 168 14.52 -6.76 -19.72
CA GLY A 168 13.32 -6.08 -20.23
C GLY A 168 12.47 -5.42 -19.12
N MET A 169 12.35 -6.06 -17.96
CA MET A 169 11.60 -5.49 -16.83
C MET A 169 12.29 -4.24 -16.26
N VAL A 170 13.61 -4.32 -16.06
CA VAL A 170 14.38 -3.21 -15.49
C VAL A 170 14.42 -2.02 -16.45
N ASP A 171 14.65 -2.26 -17.74
CA ASP A 171 14.64 -1.20 -18.76
C ASP A 171 13.29 -0.47 -18.80
N MET A 172 12.18 -1.20 -18.70
CA MET A 172 10.84 -0.62 -18.64
C MET A 172 10.64 0.24 -17.39
N VAL A 173 11.11 -0.23 -16.23
CA VAL A 173 11.04 0.53 -14.97
C VAL A 173 11.91 1.78 -15.02
N LEU A 174 13.14 1.68 -15.53
CA LEU A 174 14.04 2.81 -15.67
C LEU A 174 13.49 3.84 -16.66
N ALA A 175 12.88 3.40 -17.76
CA ALA A 175 12.23 4.29 -18.73
C ALA A 175 11.04 5.03 -18.12
N GLY A 176 10.24 4.37 -17.26
CA GLY A 176 9.08 4.99 -16.60
C GLY A 176 9.45 5.96 -15.48
N THR A 177 10.54 5.70 -14.79
CA THR A 177 10.92 6.44 -13.57
C THR A 177 12.13 7.36 -13.76
N ASP A 178 12.73 7.40 -14.95
CA ASP A 178 14.01 8.08 -15.22
C ASP A 178 15.11 7.63 -14.23
N GLY A 179 15.06 6.35 -13.82
CA GLY A 179 15.94 5.75 -12.81
C GLY A 179 15.83 6.38 -11.41
N LYS A 180 14.73 7.08 -11.10
CA LYS A 180 14.52 7.79 -9.84
C LYS A 180 13.41 7.16 -9.00
N GLY A 181 13.48 7.37 -7.70
CA GLY A 181 12.48 6.87 -6.77
C GLY A 181 12.61 5.37 -6.50
N PHE A 182 11.77 4.89 -5.58
CA PHE A 182 11.69 3.48 -5.23
C PHE A 182 10.55 2.83 -6.01
N VAL A 183 10.75 1.60 -6.46
CA VAL A 183 9.73 0.86 -7.21
C VAL A 183 9.39 -0.44 -6.47
N PRO A 184 8.16 -0.60 -5.98
CA PRO A 184 7.76 -1.81 -5.28
C PRO A 184 7.60 -2.96 -6.26
N VAL A 185 8.24 -4.07 -5.94
CA VAL A 185 8.23 -5.28 -6.76
C VAL A 185 8.02 -6.53 -5.92
N THR A 186 7.54 -7.57 -6.57
CA THR A 186 7.49 -8.93 -6.04
C THR A 186 8.46 -9.80 -6.83
N LEU A 187 9.37 -10.47 -6.12
CA LEU A 187 10.30 -11.46 -6.64
C LEU A 187 9.70 -12.85 -6.45
N ARG A 188 9.19 -13.46 -7.53
CA ARG A 188 8.49 -14.75 -7.48
C ARG A 188 9.29 -15.85 -8.18
N ILE A 189 9.48 -16.98 -7.53
CA ILE A 189 10.05 -18.19 -8.13
C ILE A 189 8.92 -18.95 -8.85
N GLU A 190 9.03 -19.04 -10.16
CA GLU A 190 8.13 -19.79 -11.02
C GLU A 190 8.83 -21.04 -11.58
N PRO A 191 8.34 -22.26 -11.27
CA PRO A 191 8.87 -23.47 -11.88
C PRO A 191 8.39 -23.55 -13.34
N ARG A 192 9.33 -23.48 -14.28
CA ARG A 192 9.05 -23.69 -15.71
C ARG A 192 9.61 -25.01 -16.21
N GLN A 193 9.09 -25.48 -17.33
CA GLN A 193 9.58 -26.68 -17.98
C GLN A 193 9.88 -26.44 -19.46
N VAL A 194 10.93 -27.08 -19.95
CA VAL A 194 11.26 -27.12 -21.38
C VAL A 194 11.54 -28.56 -21.76
N VAL A 195 11.02 -28.98 -22.91
CA VAL A 195 11.33 -30.28 -23.52
C VAL A 195 12.42 -30.05 -24.56
N ARG A 196 13.56 -30.73 -24.41
CA ARG A 196 14.66 -30.75 -25.39
C ARG A 196 15.11 -32.17 -25.59
N GLU A 197 15.25 -32.59 -26.86
CA GLU A 197 15.73 -33.93 -27.21
C GLU A 197 14.94 -35.05 -26.48
N GLY A 198 13.62 -34.90 -26.38
CA GLY A 198 12.73 -35.84 -25.67
C GLY A 198 12.80 -35.80 -24.14
N ASN A 199 13.66 -34.97 -23.54
CA ASN A 199 13.82 -34.85 -22.10
C ASN A 199 13.17 -33.57 -21.55
N THR A 200 12.24 -33.73 -20.60
CA THR A 200 11.62 -32.60 -19.88
C THR A 200 12.51 -32.14 -18.72
N LYS A 201 13.00 -30.90 -18.78
CA LYS A 201 13.77 -30.27 -17.69
C LYS A 201 12.92 -29.19 -17.02
N LYS A 202 12.68 -29.34 -15.71
CA LYS A 202 12.04 -28.32 -14.86
C LYS A 202 13.08 -27.42 -14.20
N PHE A 203 12.93 -26.10 -14.28
CA PHE A 203 13.87 -25.15 -13.68
C PHE A 203 13.14 -23.95 -13.05
N PRO A 204 13.64 -23.41 -11.92
CA PRO A 204 13.10 -22.19 -11.34
C PRO A 204 13.53 -20.98 -12.17
N VAL A 205 12.57 -20.10 -12.46
CA VAL A 205 12.78 -18.77 -13.05
C VAL A 205 12.31 -17.76 -12.02
N VAL A 206 13.11 -16.72 -11.78
CA VAL A 206 12.68 -15.62 -10.93
C VAL A 206 12.00 -14.59 -11.82
N VAL A 207 10.73 -14.34 -11.57
CA VAL A 207 9.93 -13.31 -12.23
C VAL A 207 9.91 -12.08 -11.32
N VAL A 208 10.09 -10.90 -11.90
CA VAL A 208 9.96 -9.61 -11.21
C VAL A 208 8.67 -8.95 -11.66
N GLU A 209 7.76 -8.71 -10.72
CA GLU A 209 6.43 -8.14 -11.00
C GLU A 209 6.27 -6.83 -10.22
N LEU A 210 5.59 -5.84 -10.81
CA LEU A 210 5.25 -4.61 -10.09
C LEU A 210 4.22 -4.90 -9.01
N ARG A 211 4.48 -4.47 -7.78
CA ARG A 211 3.58 -4.72 -6.65
C ARG A 211 2.64 -3.54 -6.45
N GLY A 212 1.33 -3.80 -6.51
CA GLY A 212 0.29 -2.85 -6.13
C GLY A 212 0.22 -1.56 -6.97
N VAL A 213 0.99 -1.48 -8.07
CA VAL A 213 1.00 -0.35 -9.00
C VAL A 213 0.69 -0.85 -10.40
N THR A 214 -0.15 -0.11 -11.10
CA THR A 214 -0.45 -0.40 -12.51
C THR A 214 0.70 0.05 -13.41
N PRO A 215 0.90 -0.54 -14.60
CA PRO A 215 1.88 -0.06 -15.57
C PRO A 215 1.69 1.43 -15.90
N ARG A 216 0.44 1.91 -15.97
CA ARG A 216 0.14 3.34 -16.19
C ARG A 216 0.73 4.20 -15.07
N GLN A 217 0.60 3.78 -13.81
CA GLN A 217 1.15 4.52 -12.67
C GLN A 217 2.68 4.45 -12.65
N ALA A 218 3.26 3.27 -12.92
CA ALA A 218 4.71 3.09 -12.93
C ALA A 218 5.41 3.87 -14.05
N LEU A 219 4.73 4.09 -15.18
CA LEU A 219 5.24 4.83 -16.33
C LEU A 219 4.88 6.33 -16.30
N ALA A 220 4.12 6.79 -15.30
CA ALA A 220 3.74 8.20 -15.18
C ALA A 220 4.84 9.09 -14.57
N GLY A 221 5.93 8.49 -14.09
CA GLY A 221 7.06 9.18 -13.47
C GLY A 221 7.50 8.56 -12.14
N PRO A 222 8.49 9.16 -11.46
CA PRO A 222 8.97 8.69 -10.17
C PRO A 222 7.86 8.63 -9.12
N MET A 223 7.79 7.52 -8.40
CA MET A 223 6.81 7.31 -7.33
C MET A 223 7.25 7.93 -6.02
N SER A 224 6.29 8.37 -5.20
CA SER A 224 6.58 8.81 -3.83
C SER A 224 7.07 7.64 -2.98
N THR A 225 8.00 7.89 -2.06
CA THR A 225 8.53 6.84 -1.17
C THR A 225 7.42 6.20 -0.33
N ALA A 226 6.41 6.96 0.10
CA ALA A 226 5.26 6.43 0.83
C ALA A 226 4.47 5.40 -0.01
N MET A 227 4.20 5.73 -1.28
CA MET A 227 3.52 4.81 -2.19
C MET A 227 4.38 3.57 -2.52
N ALA A 228 5.71 3.73 -2.56
CA ALA A 228 6.59 2.59 -2.78
C ALA A 228 6.66 1.65 -1.57
N LEU A 229 6.59 2.16 -0.35
CA LEU A 229 6.64 1.35 0.87
C LEU A 229 5.31 0.66 1.16
N ASP A 230 4.19 1.32 0.87
CA ASP A 230 2.85 0.74 1.00
C ASP A 230 2.02 0.99 -0.27
N PRO A 231 2.26 0.21 -1.34
CA PRO A 231 1.52 0.38 -2.60
C PRO A 231 0.03 -0.01 -2.44
N SER A 232 -0.30 -0.84 -1.45
CA SER A 232 -1.67 -1.24 -1.10
C SER A 232 -2.48 -0.16 -0.37
N GLY A 233 -1.84 0.66 0.45
CA GLY A 233 -2.45 1.77 1.19
C GLY A 233 -2.95 2.89 0.27
N THR A 234 -2.45 2.94 -0.96
CA THR A 234 -2.89 3.82 -2.06
C THR A 234 -3.87 3.16 -3.02
N ARG A 235 -4.66 2.17 -2.59
CA ARG A 235 -6.02 2.12 -3.14
C ARG A 235 -6.56 3.53 -2.97
N ALA A 236 -6.98 4.16 -4.07
CA ALA A 236 -7.80 5.36 -4.00
C ALA A 236 -8.83 5.03 -2.93
N VAL A 237 -8.71 5.67 -1.76
CA VAL A 237 -9.70 5.55 -0.72
C VAL A 237 -10.95 5.97 -1.47
N ALA A 238 -11.83 5.00 -1.75
CA ALA A 238 -13.14 5.32 -2.27
C ALA A 238 -13.62 6.41 -1.32
N ALA A 239 -13.84 7.61 -1.85
CA ALA A 239 -14.02 8.82 -1.06
C ALA A 239 -14.81 8.44 0.18
N ILE A 240 -14.20 8.53 1.37
CA ILE A 240 -14.92 8.29 2.61
C ILE A 240 -16.04 9.30 2.54
N GLU A 241 -17.27 8.85 2.26
CA GLU A 241 -18.46 9.64 2.49
C GLU A 241 -18.29 10.14 3.91
N ALA A 242 -18.21 11.46 4.06
CA ALA A 242 -17.99 12.08 5.37
C ALA A 242 -18.91 11.37 6.36
N PRO A 243 -18.39 10.87 7.51
CA PRO A 243 -19.19 10.10 8.44
C PRO A 243 -20.48 10.86 8.72
N ARG A 244 -21.63 10.22 8.40
CA ARG A 244 -22.95 10.80 8.60
C ARG A 244 -23.01 11.37 10.02
N PRO A 245 -23.23 12.69 10.18
CA PRO A 245 -23.34 13.28 11.50
C PRO A 245 -24.42 12.57 12.32
N ASP A 246 -24.17 12.32 13.60
CA ASP A 246 -25.16 11.75 14.50
C ASP A 246 -26.17 12.82 14.90
N TYR A 247 -27.18 12.99 14.05
CA TYR A 247 -28.24 13.98 14.23
C TYR A 247 -29.05 13.77 15.51
N LEU A 248 -29.12 12.54 16.03
CA LEU A 248 -29.85 12.25 17.28
C LEU A 248 -29.06 12.75 18.49
N ALA A 249 -27.75 12.50 18.52
CA ALA A 249 -26.89 13.05 19.57
C ALA A 249 -26.88 14.58 19.56
N MET A 250 -26.87 15.19 18.36
CA MET A 250 -26.97 16.65 18.21
C MET A 250 -28.32 17.18 18.72
N ALA A 251 -29.43 16.52 18.39
CA ALA A 251 -30.76 16.93 18.82
C ALA A 251 -30.99 16.75 20.32
N GLU A 252 -30.41 15.73 20.94
CA GLU A 252 -30.45 15.56 22.40
C GLU A 252 -29.66 16.67 23.12
N GLY A 253 -28.55 17.12 22.53
CA GLY A 253 -27.75 18.24 23.02
C GLY A 253 -28.35 19.63 22.77
N ALA A 254 -29.44 19.72 21.99
CA ALA A 254 -30.08 20.98 21.64
C ALA A 254 -30.83 21.60 22.84
N LEU A 255 -30.79 22.93 22.93
CA LEU A 255 -31.39 23.68 24.03
C LEU A 255 -32.86 23.98 23.78
N THR A 256 -33.24 24.20 22.52
CA THR A 256 -34.61 24.55 22.13
C THR A 256 -35.15 23.63 21.03
N SER A 257 -36.46 23.66 20.82
CA SER A 257 -37.10 22.93 19.72
C SER A 257 -36.72 23.48 18.34
N ASP A 258 -36.42 24.78 18.23
CA ASP A 258 -35.97 25.40 16.99
C ASP A 258 -34.55 24.93 16.61
N ASP A 259 -33.65 24.75 17.57
CA ASP A 259 -32.34 24.14 17.33
C ASP A 259 -32.46 22.71 16.75
N VAL A 260 -33.45 21.93 17.22
CA VAL A 260 -33.72 20.58 16.69
C VAL A 260 -34.25 20.63 15.25
N ARG A 261 -35.03 21.67 14.91
CA ARG A 261 -35.51 21.88 13.53
C ARG A 261 -34.37 22.26 12.60
N ASP A 262 -33.42 23.06 13.05
CA ASP A 262 -32.22 23.39 12.28
C ASP A 262 -31.38 22.15 11.98
N ILE A 263 -31.22 21.25 12.95
CA ILE A 263 -30.55 19.96 12.77
C ILE A 263 -31.30 19.08 11.76
N TRP A 264 -32.64 19.07 11.79
CA TRP A 264 -33.44 18.36 10.79
C TRP A 264 -33.28 18.96 9.39
N MET A 265 -33.26 20.29 9.24
CA MET A 265 -33.02 20.96 7.95
C MET A 265 -31.61 20.65 7.41
N GLN A 266 -30.59 20.62 8.27
CA GLN A 266 -29.23 20.21 7.90
C GLN A 266 -29.20 18.74 7.45
N ALA A 267 -29.92 17.85 8.12
CA ALA A 267 -30.06 16.46 7.70
C ALA A 267 -30.80 16.32 6.36
N GLN A 268 -31.79 17.18 6.10
CA GLN A 268 -32.58 17.18 4.87
C GLN A 268 -31.76 17.68 3.67
N ASP A 269 -31.01 18.78 3.85
CA ASP A 269 -30.13 19.35 2.83
C ASP A 269 -29.01 18.36 2.44
N ALA A 270 -28.49 17.64 3.44
CA ALA A 270 -27.56 16.53 3.24
C ALA A 270 -28.23 15.24 2.69
N LYS A 271 -29.54 15.25 2.44
CA LYS A 271 -30.35 14.10 1.97
C LYS A 271 -30.30 12.87 2.89
N HIS A 272 -30.00 13.07 4.17
CA HIS A 272 -29.99 12.04 5.20
C HIS A 272 -31.38 11.76 5.80
N VAL A 273 -32.34 12.66 5.55
CA VAL A 273 -33.77 12.46 5.85
C VAL A 273 -34.63 12.85 4.66
N HIS A 274 -35.75 12.17 4.50
CA HIS A 274 -36.74 12.41 3.46
C HIS A 274 -37.51 13.70 3.75
N PHE A 275 -37.69 14.51 2.71
CA PHE A 275 -38.33 15.83 2.80
C PHE A 275 -39.77 15.82 3.34
N ARG A 276 -40.46 14.67 3.26
CA ARG A 276 -41.82 14.50 3.82
C ARG A 276 -41.84 14.10 5.30
N GLY A 277 -40.68 13.87 5.92
CA GLY A 277 -40.59 13.47 7.32
C GLY A 277 -41.06 12.03 7.60
N GLU A 278 -41.18 11.19 6.57
CA GLU A 278 -41.72 9.83 6.69
C GLU A 278 -40.70 8.83 7.30
N ASP A 279 -39.42 9.18 7.25
CA ASP A 279 -38.32 8.37 7.76
C ASP A 279 -38.28 8.30 9.29
N GLU A 280 -37.72 7.21 9.79
CA GLU A 280 -37.57 6.94 11.22
C GLU A 280 -36.77 8.04 11.94
N LEU A 281 -35.67 8.53 11.33
CA LEU A 281 -34.86 9.60 11.91
C LEU A 281 -35.66 10.92 12.03
N SER A 282 -36.48 11.26 11.04
CA SER A 282 -37.33 12.45 11.10
C SER A 282 -38.34 12.36 12.23
N LYS A 283 -38.97 11.19 12.44
CA LYS A 283 -39.92 10.98 13.54
C LYS A 283 -39.26 11.10 14.91
N GLN A 284 -38.04 10.61 15.04
CA GLN A 284 -37.27 10.72 16.29
C GLN A 284 -36.89 12.17 16.60
N LEU A 285 -36.42 12.93 15.60
CA LEU A 285 -36.13 14.36 15.75
C LEU A 285 -37.38 15.17 16.12
N MET A 286 -38.53 14.87 15.51
CA MET A 286 -39.80 15.53 15.84
C MET A 286 -40.29 15.19 17.26
N THR A 287 -40.04 13.96 17.73
CA THR A 287 -40.32 13.57 19.13
C THR A 287 -39.46 14.38 20.11
N ILE A 288 -38.17 14.56 19.81
CA ILE A 288 -37.26 15.35 20.64
C ILE A 288 -37.68 16.83 20.66
N ALA A 289 -38.01 17.42 19.51
CA ALA A 289 -38.50 18.79 19.42
C ALA A 289 -39.79 19.01 20.24
N ALA A 290 -40.76 18.09 20.12
CA ALA A 290 -42.01 18.16 20.88
C ALA A 290 -41.79 18.08 22.40
N ARG A 291 -40.83 17.26 22.84
CA ARG A 291 -40.43 17.20 24.26
C ARG A 291 -39.83 18.53 24.72
N LYS A 292 -38.95 19.14 23.94
CA LYS A 292 -38.34 20.45 24.27
C LYS A 292 -39.38 21.58 24.33
N ASP A 293 -40.38 21.57 23.45
CA ASP A 293 -41.51 22.50 23.52
C ASP A 293 -42.33 22.35 24.81
N GLN A 294 -42.54 21.11 25.26
CA GLN A 294 -43.24 20.82 26.52
C GLN A 294 -42.42 21.28 27.73
N GLU A 295 -41.10 21.03 27.74
CA GLU A 295 -40.18 21.48 28.78
C GLU A 295 -40.17 23.02 28.89
N ALA A 296 -40.07 23.72 27.75
CA ALA A 296 -40.11 25.19 27.70
C ALA A 296 -41.46 25.76 28.17
N THR A 297 -42.58 25.11 27.80
CA THR A 297 -43.92 25.52 28.23
C THR A 297 -44.13 25.28 29.73
N ALA A 298 -43.61 24.18 30.27
CA ALA A 298 -43.67 23.86 31.70
C ALA A 298 -42.84 24.85 32.55
N ALA A 299 -41.69 25.29 32.04
CA ALA A 299 -40.85 26.31 32.67
C ALA A 299 -41.50 27.72 32.69
N ARG A 300 -42.53 27.96 31.86
CA ARG A 300 -43.18 29.26 31.70
C ARG A 300 -44.43 29.46 32.57
N LYS A 301 -44.74 28.54 33.51
CA LYS A 301 -45.82 28.78 34.48
C LYS A 301 -45.41 29.91 35.44
N PRO A 302 -46.20 31.00 35.56
CA PRO A 302 -45.90 32.05 36.52
C PRO A 302 -46.10 31.52 37.94
N GLY A 303 -45.06 31.61 38.78
CA GLY A 303 -45.20 31.50 40.22
C GLY A 303 -46.03 32.66 40.78
N PRO A 304 -46.58 32.55 42.01
CA PRO A 304 -47.31 33.65 42.63
C PRO A 304 -46.41 34.88 42.76
N ALA A 305 -46.95 36.05 42.40
CA ALA A 305 -46.21 37.30 42.31
C ALA A 305 -45.61 37.71 43.67
N GLU A 306 -44.29 37.83 43.72
CA GLU A 306 -43.59 38.55 44.79
C GLU A 306 -43.47 40.04 44.42
N PRO A 307 -43.61 40.96 45.39
CA PRO A 307 -43.48 42.39 45.15
C PRO A 307 -42.02 42.77 44.81
N ASP A 308 -41.86 43.82 44.00
CA ASP A 308 -40.56 44.40 43.68
C ASP A 308 -39.94 45.15 44.88
N GLU A 309 -38.65 45.50 44.77
CA GLU A 309 -37.84 46.11 45.86
C GLU A 309 -38.40 47.43 46.41
N ASP A 310 -39.38 48.05 45.73
CA ASP A 310 -40.04 49.30 46.16
C ASP A 310 -41.46 49.09 46.73
N GLY A 311 -41.91 47.84 46.88
CA GLY A 311 -43.18 47.51 47.56
C GLY A 311 -44.44 48.00 46.83
N ALA A 312 -44.39 48.17 45.50
CA ALA A 312 -45.53 48.59 44.70
C ALA A 312 -46.24 47.38 44.07
N TYR A 313 -47.51 47.16 44.43
CA TYR A 313 -48.37 46.21 43.69
C TYR A 313 -48.83 46.85 42.38
N PRO A 314 -48.83 46.11 41.25
CA PRO A 314 -49.43 46.60 40.01
C PRO A 314 -50.93 46.83 40.22
N ALA A 315 -51.39 48.04 39.90
CA ALA A 315 -52.78 48.45 40.07
C ALA A 315 -53.74 47.58 39.23
N GLU A 316 -54.83 47.17 39.86
CA GLU A 316 -55.94 46.43 39.25
C GLU A 316 -56.66 47.34 38.23
N VAL A 317 -56.74 46.90 36.97
CA VAL A 317 -57.61 47.52 35.97
C VAL A 317 -59.03 47.03 36.23
N VAL A 318 -59.89 47.93 36.72
CA VAL A 318 -61.33 47.69 36.85
C VAL A 318 -61.99 47.96 35.50
N ASP A 319 -62.56 46.95 34.86
CA ASP A 319 -63.42 47.11 33.69
C ASP A 319 -64.77 47.75 34.10
N GLU A 320 -65.16 48.86 33.45
CA GLU A 320 -66.45 49.53 33.67
C GLU A 320 -67.64 48.70 33.12
N PRO A 321 -68.80 48.68 33.80
CA PRO A 321 -70.01 47.99 33.34
C PRO A 321 -70.76 48.74 32.21
N PRO A 322 -71.67 48.06 31.49
CA PRO A 322 -72.11 48.46 30.15
C PRO A 322 -73.22 49.53 30.15
N PRO A 323 -73.35 50.35 29.08
CA PRO A 323 -74.50 51.23 28.92
C PRO A 323 -75.71 50.55 28.27
N THR A 324 -76.88 50.80 28.85
CA THR A 324 -78.22 50.41 28.40
C THR A 324 -78.85 51.35 27.35
N THR A 325 -79.58 50.71 26.43
CA THR A 325 -80.48 51.08 25.31
C THR A 325 -81.40 52.32 25.37
N TRP A 326 -81.82 52.82 24.18
CA TRP A 326 -83.18 53.35 23.83
C TRP A 326 -83.40 53.35 22.28
N PRO A 327 -84.63 53.53 21.70
CA PRO A 327 -85.72 52.55 21.49
C PRO A 327 -86.13 52.33 19.99
N ALA A 328 -87.10 51.42 19.79
CA ALA A 328 -87.60 50.87 18.53
C ALA A 328 -88.71 51.67 17.81
N VAL A 329 -88.90 51.44 16.48
CA VAL A 329 -90.21 51.60 15.80
C VAL A 329 -90.45 50.57 14.67
N ALA A 330 -91.52 49.78 14.85
CA ALA A 330 -92.52 49.17 13.94
C ALA A 330 -92.19 48.45 12.61
N GLN A 331 -92.83 47.28 12.46
CA GLN A 331 -93.01 46.49 11.23
C GLN A 331 -93.95 47.14 10.19
N VAL A 332 -93.83 46.76 8.92
CA VAL A 332 -94.98 46.40 8.04
C VAL A 332 -94.53 45.31 7.05
N GLY A 333 -95.34 44.26 6.86
CA GLY A 333 -95.17 43.27 5.78
C GLY A 333 -96.05 43.57 4.56
N SER A 334 -95.68 43.08 3.37
CA SER A 334 -96.60 42.58 2.31
C SER A 334 -95.86 42.15 1.03
N GLY A 335 -96.13 40.90 0.61
CA GLY A 335 -96.45 40.47 -0.76
C GLY A 335 -95.41 40.61 -1.90
N LYS A 336 -94.95 39.46 -2.41
CA LYS A 336 -95.47 38.83 -3.63
C LYS A 336 -95.06 37.36 -3.69
#